data_AF-A0A2T5LZ62-F1
#
_entry.id   AF-A0A2T5LZ62-F1
#
_cell.length_a   1.000
_cell.length_b   1.000
_cell.length_c   1.000
_cell.angle_alpha   90.00
_cell.angle_beta   90.00
_cell.angle_gamma   90.00
#
_symmetry.space_group_name_H-M   'P 1'
#
loop_
_entity.id
_entity.type
_entity.pdbx_description
1 polymer ?
#
loop_
_entity_poly.entity_id
_entity_poly.type
_entity_poly.pdbx_seq_one_letter_code
_entity_poly.pdbx_strand_id
1 'polypeptide(L)'
;IEDVYPCTPLQEGLMAITTQQPGAYIGRWVFRIHKTVEIVAFKEAWNLLIRNTPILRTRIVAGEQDGSIQVVVRQPIARVQGHCLQQYLDKGLATLISIWRETYTPSYY
;
A
#
# COMPACT_ATOMS: atom_id res chain seq x y z
N ILE A 1 14.32 -5.07 -6.56
CA ILE A 1 14.27 -4.63 -5.15
C ILE A 1 15.23 -3.45 -4.98
N GLU A 2 14.87 -2.45 -4.17
CA GLU A 2 15.73 -1.30 -3.82
C GLU A 2 16.48 -1.57 -2.52
N ASP A 3 15.76 -1.98 -1.47
CA ASP A 3 16.32 -2.22 -0.14
C ASP A 3 15.44 -3.18 0.67
N VAL A 4 15.99 -3.77 1.73
CA VAL A 4 15.33 -4.73 2.63
C VAL A 4 15.75 -4.50 4.08
N TYR A 5 14.77 -4.46 4.99
CA TYR A 5 14.99 -4.25 6.43
C TYR A 5 14.13 -5.23 7.25
N PRO A 6 14.52 -5.58 8.48
CA PRO A 6 13.62 -6.28 9.40
C PRO A 6 12.40 -5.41 9.76
N CYS A 7 11.25 -6.02 10.01
CA CYS A 7 10.09 -5.34 10.59
C CYS A 7 10.34 -5.00 12.07
N THR A 8 9.72 -3.92 12.52
CA THR A 8 9.60 -3.63 13.95
C THR A 8 8.46 -4.45 14.58
N PRO A 9 8.50 -4.75 15.89
CA PRO A 9 7.41 -5.47 16.56
C PRO A 9 6.04 -4.79 16.40
N LEU A 10 6.00 -3.46 16.32
CA LEU A 10 4.76 -2.71 16.07
C LEU A 10 4.20 -3.00 14.68
N GLN A 11 5.04 -3.02 13.65
CA GLN A 11 4.59 -3.31 12.28
C GLN A 11 4.05 -4.73 12.16
N GLU A 12 4.70 -5.70 12.82
CA GLU A 12 4.21 -7.08 12.88
C GLU A 12 2.86 -7.18 13.60
N GLY A 13 2.72 -6.50 14.75
CA GLY A 13 1.44 -6.42 15.47
C GLY A 13 0.32 -5.82 14.63
N LEU A 14 0.58 -4.74 13.90
CA LEU A 14 -0.40 -4.12 12.99
C LEU A 14 -0.80 -5.07 11.85
N MET A 15 0.13 -5.85 11.29
CA MET A 15 -0.17 -6.84 10.25
C MET A 15 -1.01 -8.00 10.78
N ALA A 16 -0.69 -8.51 11.97
CA ALA A 16 -1.48 -9.56 12.62
C ALA A 16 -2.93 -9.13 12.83
N ILE A 17 -3.19 -7.89 13.24
CA ILE A 17 -4.56 -7.37 13.41
C ILE A 17 -5.26 -7.18 12.05
N THR A 18 -4.55 -6.64 11.06
CA THR A 18 -5.09 -6.43 9.70
C THR A 18 -5.46 -7.77 9.02
N THR A 19 -4.77 -8.86 9.37
CA THR A 19 -5.11 -10.24 8.92
C THR A 19 -6.50 -10.64 9.39
N GLN A 20 -6.82 -10.36 10.65
CA GLN A 20 -8.06 -10.77 11.30
C GLN A 20 -9.24 -9.87 10.92
N GLN A 21 -8.96 -8.60 10.65
CA GLN A 21 -9.96 -7.60 10.28
C GLN A 21 -9.53 -6.90 8.98
N PRO A 22 -9.93 -7.44 7.81
CA PRO A 22 -9.61 -6.83 6.53
C PRO A 22 -10.10 -5.38 6.47
N GLY A 23 -9.17 -4.44 6.30
CA GLY A 23 -9.46 -3.01 6.30
C GLY A 23 -9.11 -2.26 7.59
N ALA A 24 -8.82 -2.97 8.69
CA ALA A 24 -8.27 -2.35 9.88
C ALA A 24 -6.94 -1.66 9.56
N TYR A 25 -6.69 -0.51 10.19
CA TYR A 25 -5.50 0.33 9.96
C TYR A 25 -5.30 0.82 8.52
N ILE A 26 -6.31 0.72 7.65
CA ILE A 26 -6.31 1.40 6.35
C ILE A 26 -6.79 2.84 6.55
N GLY A 27 -5.85 3.78 6.52
CA GLY A 27 -6.17 5.20 6.42
C GLY A 27 -6.63 5.55 5.00
N ARG A 28 -7.78 6.23 4.89
CA ARG A 28 -8.30 6.70 3.62
C ARG A 28 -8.62 8.18 3.67
N TRP A 29 -7.99 8.93 2.77
CA TRP A 29 -8.19 10.37 2.64
C TRP A 29 -8.68 10.70 1.24
N VAL A 30 -9.77 11.44 1.16
CA VAL A 30 -10.38 11.89 -0.10
C VAL A 30 -10.27 13.39 -0.17
N PHE A 31 -9.62 13.89 -1.23
CA PHE A 31 -9.41 15.31 -1.45
C PHE A 31 -10.12 15.77 -2.72
N ARG A 32 -10.76 16.94 -2.63
CA ARG A 32 -11.32 17.60 -3.81
C ARG A 32 -10.25 18.50 -4.43
N ILE A 33 -9.86 18.17 -5.66
CA ILE A 33 -8.91 18.99 -6.42
C ILE A 33 -9.63 20.23 -6.96
N HIS A 34 -9.00 21.40 -6.82
CA HIS A 34 -9.55 22.64 -7.36
C HIS A 34 -9.50 22.65 -8.89
N LYS A 35 -10.46 23.30 -9.55
CA LYS A 35 -10.60 23.30 -11.01
C LYS A 35 -9.40 23.90 -11.76
N THR A 36 -8.60 24.71 -11.08
CA THR A 36 -7.41 25.36 -11.65
C THR A 36 -6.16 24.49 -11.61
N VAL A 37 -6.21 23.35 -10.91
CA VAL A 37 -5.06 22.43 -10.83
C VAL A 37 -4.98 21.64 -12.12
N GLU A 38 -3.82 21.70 -12.77
CA GLU A 38 -3.53 20.88 -13.95
C GLU A 38 -3.27 19.43 -13.50
N ILE A 39 -4.09 18.51 -13.99
CA ILE A 39 -4.15 17.13 -13.49
C ILE A 39 -2.94 16.30 -13.92
N VAL A 40 -2.37 16.58 -15.10
CA VAL A 40 -1.19 15.85 -15.61
C VAL A 40 0.03 16.18 -14.73
N ALA A 41 0.31 17.45 -14.50
CA ALA A 41 1.37 17.94 -13.63
C ALA A 41 1.17 17.47 -12.19
N PHE A 42 -0.06 17.47 -11.67
CA PHE A 42 -0.35 16.91 -10.35
C PHE A 42 0.01 15.41 -10.27
N LYS A 43 -0.33 14.62 -11.29
CA LYS A 43 0.02 13.19 -11.35
C LYS A 43 1.53 12.96 -11.47
N GLU A 44 2.25 13.83 -12.15
CA GLU A 44 3.71 13.77 -12.26
C GLU A 44 4.40 14.12 -10.95
N ALA A 45 3.94 15.19 -10.28
CA ALA A 45 4.40 15.55 -8.94
C ALA A 45 4.14 14.41 -7.95
N TRP A 46 2.96 13.79 -8.00
CA TRP A 46 2.63 12.63 -7.17
C TRP A 46 3.56 11.44 -7.43
N ASN A 47 3.89 11.18 -8.70
CA ASN A 47 4.85 10.13 -9.06
C ASN A 47 6.26 10.43 -8.55
N LEU A 48 6.68 11.69 -8.59
CA LEU A 48 7.96 12.11 -8.03
C LEU A 48 8.00 11.91 -6.51
N LEU A 49 6.92 12.29 -5.81
CA LEU A 49 6.77 12.06 -4.38
C LEU A 49 6.90 10.57 -4.02
N ILE A 50 6.20 9.68 -4.74
CA ILE A 50 6.27 8.23 -4.52
C ILE A 50 7.70 7.71 -4.76
N ARG A 51 8.35 8.15 -5.84
CA ARG A 51 9.73 7.73 -6.16
C ARG A 51 10.70 8.12 -5.04
N ASN A 52 10.59 9.35 -4.55
CA ASN A 52 11.53 9.92 -3.58
C ASN A 52 11.21 9.58 -2.11
N THR A 53 10.06 8.93 -1.84
CA THR A 53 9.62 8.60 -0.47
C THR A 53 9.53 7.08 -0.30
N PRO A 54 10.60 6.40 0.18
CA PRO A 54 10.67 4.95 0.22
C PRO A 54 9.48 4.26 0.91
N ILE A 55 8.97 4.82 2.03
CA ILE A 55 7.87 4.22 2.79
C ILE A 55 6.59 4.03 1.96
N LEU A 56 6.34 4.88 0.94
CA LEU A 56 5.20 4.72 0.04
C LEU A 56 5.35 3.50 -0.90
N ARG A 57 6.59 3.05 -1.12
CA ARG A 57 6.96 1.89 -1.93
C ARG A 57 7.37 0.68 -1.09
N THR A 58 7.24 0.75 0.22
CA THR A 58 7.54 -0.40 1.09
C THR A 58 6.40 -1.41 1.05
N ARG A 59 6.75 -2.69 1.02
CA ARG A 59 5.86 -3.83 1.20
C ARG A 59 6.34 -4.66 2.38
N ILE A 60 5.42 -5.24 3.14
CA ILE A 60 5.76 -6.20 4.19
C ILE A 60 5.54 -7.59 3.62
N VAL A 61 6.55 -8.45 3.78
CA VAL A 61 6.50 -9.85 3.39
C VAL A 61 6.72 -10.68 4.65
N ALA A 62 5.84 -11.64 4.90
CA ALA A 62 6.01 -12.59 5.99
C ALA A 62 7.17 -13.54 5.66
N GLY A 63 8.17 -13.60 6.53
CA GLY A 63 9.15 -14.67 6.51
C GLY A 63 8.60 -15.91 7.21
N GLU A 64 8.97 -17.10 6.73
CA GLU A 64 8.49 -18.37 7.31
C GLU A 64 9.07 -18.63 8.70
N GLN A 65 10.31 -18.20 8.99
CA GLN A 65 10.99 -18.46 10.28
C GLN A 65 11.66 -17.24 10.94
N ASP A 66 12.02 -16.20 10.19
CA ASP A 66 12.84 -15.07 10.69
C ASP A 66 12.05 -13.78 10.95
N GLY A 67 10.73 -13.87 11.09
CA GLY A 67 9.84 -12.71 11.22
C GLY A 67 9.57 -12.02 9.88
N SER A 68 8.86 -10.89 9.91
CA SER A 68 8.50 -10.17 8.68
C SER A 68 9.62 -9.24 8.22
N ILE A 69 9.74 -9.05 6.91
CA ILE A 69 10.68 -8.10 6.31
C ILE A 69 9.96 -6.98 5.57
N GLN A 70 10.57 -5.80 5.59
CA GLN A 70 10.16 -4.62 4.85
C GLN A 70 10.98 -4.53 3.57
N VAL A 71 10.32 -4.63 2.42
CA VAL A 71 10.94 -4.60 1.10
C VAL A 71 10.59 -3.30 0.39
N VAL A 72 11.58 -2.48 0.07
CA VAL A 72 11.41 -1.27 -0.75
C VAL A 72 11.48 -1.67 -2.22
N VAL A 73 10.40 -1.45 -2.97
CA VAL A 73 10.34 -1.81 -4.40
C VAL A 73 10.65 -0.63 -5.32
N ARG A 74 11.42 -0.87 -6.39
CA ARG A 74 11.73 0.16 -7.41
C ARG A 74 10.55 0.45 -8.34
N GLN A 75 9.59 -0.46 -8.40
CA GLN A 75 8.47 -0.40 -9.33
C GLN A 75 7.39 0.60 -8.87
N PRO A 76 6.67 1.23 -9.81
CA PRO A 76 5.52 2.07 -9.49
C PRO A 76 4.37 1.27 -8.88
N ILE A 77 3.60 1.92 -8.00
CA ILE A 77 2.45 1.33 -7.31
C ILE A 77 1.27 1.19 -8.29
N ALA A 78 0.47 0.13 -8.14
CA ALA A 78 -0.77 -0.05 -8.91
C ALA A 78 -1.67 1.19 -8.82
N ARG A 79 -2.09 1.71 -9.97
CA ARG A 79 -3.00 2.86 -10.06
C ARG A 79 -4.42 2.37 -10.26
N VAL A 80 -5.32 2.83 -9.41
CA VAL A 80 -6.76 2.64 -9.58
C VAL A 80 -7.36 3.93 -10.09
N GLN A 81 -8.30 3.84 -11.02
CA GLN A 81 -9.11 4.96 -11.49
C GLN A 81 -10.58 4.55 -11.52
N GLY A 82 -11.48 5.52 -11.35
CA GLY A 82 -12.93 5.31 -11.38
C GLY A 82 -13.64 6.51 -11.98
N HIS A 83 -14.84 6.28 -12.51
CA HIS A 83 -15.69 7.32 -13.08
C HIS A 83 -16.53 8.05 -12.03
N CYS A 84 -16.64 7.47 -10.83
CA CYS A 84 -17.22 8.11 -9.65
C CYS A 84 -16.45 7.72 -8.39
N LEU A 85 -16.65 8.49 -7.31
CA LEU A 85 -15.97 8.24 -6.05
C LEU A 85 -16.27 6.83 -5.53
N GLN A 86 -17.54 6.42 -5.44
CA GLN A 86 -17.92 5.10 -4.91
C GLN A 86 -17.22 3.96 -5.66
N GLN A 87 -17.23 3.98 -6.99
CA GLN A 87 -16.55 2.97 -7.79
C GLN A 87 -15.04 2.94 -7.54
N TYR A 88 -14.39 4.10 -7.43
CA TYR A 88 -12.98 4.18 -7.04
C TYR A 88 -12.78 3.62 -5.63
N LEU A 89 -13.73 3.90 -4.71
CA LEU A 89 -13.64 3.47 -3.34
C LEU A 89 -13.62 1.95 -3.23
N ASP A 90 -14.53 1.29 -3.94
CA ASP A 90 -14.71 -0.17 -3.94
C ASP A 90 -13.54 -0.88 -4.63
N LYS A 91 -13.13 -0.40 -5.82
CA LYS A 91 -11.98 -0.94 -6.54
C LYS A 91 -10.69 -0.85 -5.72
N GLY A 92 -10.46 0.29 -5.06
CA GLY A 92 -9.26 0.50 -4.25
C GLY A 92 -9.13 -0.48 -3.09
N LEU A 93 -10.22 -0.76 -2.37
CA LEU A 93 -10.21 -1.72 -1.27
C LEU A 93 -9.97 -3.16 -1.77
N ALA A 94 -10.64 -3.54 -2.86
CA ALA A 94 -10.46 -4.86 -3.47
C ALA A 94 -9.01 -5.08 -3.94
N THR A 95 -8.40 -4.08 -4.58
CA THR A 95 -6.99 -4.15 -4.99
C THR A 95 -6.05 -4.25 -3.80
N LEU A 96 -6.28 -3.48 -2.72
CA LEU A 96 -5.47 -3.56 -1.50
C LEU A 96 -5.54 -4.95 -0.86
N ILE A 97 -6.73 -5.53 -0.74
CA ILE A 97 -6.93 -6.87 -0.17
C ILE A 97 -6.24 -7.94 -1.04
N SER A 98 -6.32 -7.83 -2.38
CA SER A 98 -5.66 -8.76 -3.31
C SER A 98 -4.14 -8.74 -3.14
N ILE A 99 -3.53 -7.55 -3.17
CA ILE A 99 -2.08 -7.39 -3.00
C ILE A 99 -1.64 -7.95 -1.65
N TRP A 100 -2.43 -7.68 -0.60
CA TRP A 100 -2.10 -8.15 0.74
C TRP A 100 -2.13 -9.68 0.85
N ARG A 101 -3.14 -10.34 0.24
CA ARG A 101 -3.21 -11.81 0.19
C ARG A 101 -2.05 -12.46 -0.56
N GLU A 102 -1.50 -11.78 -1.57
CA GLU A 102 -0.34 -12.29 -2.33
C GLU A 102 0.98 -12.15 -1.55
N THR A 103 1.11 -11.13 -0.71
CA THR A 103 2.34 -10.84 0.04
C THR A 103 2.37 -11.39 1.46
N TYR A 104 1.21 -11.71 2.03
CA TYR A 104 1.06 -12.17 3.40
C TYR A 104 0.02 -13.31 3.45
N THR A 105 0.47 -14.53 3.16
CA THR A 105 -0.18 -15.77 3.59
C THR A 105 0.61 -16.32 4.75
N PRO A 106 0.11 -16.26 6.00
CA PRO A 106 0.74 -16.96 7.10
C PRO A 106 0.76 -18.46 6.79
N SER A 107 1.94 -19.07 6.75
CA SER A 107 2.09 -20.53 6.80
C SER A 107 1.80 -21.01 8.22
N TYR A 108 0.54 -20.90 8.65
CA TYR A 108 0.03 -21.56 9.85
C TYR A 108 -0.85 -22.74 9.43
N TYR A 109 -0.30 -23.65 8.62
CA TYR A 109 -0.77 -25.01 8.40
C TYR A 109 0.42 -25.91 8.09
#